data_AF-A0A6F9DGM9-F1
#
_entry.id   AF-A0A6F9DGM9-F1
#
_cell.length_a   1.000
_cell.length_b   1.000
_cell.length_c   1.000
_cell.angle_alpha   90.00
_cell.angle_beta   90.00
_cell.angle_gamma   90.00
#
_symmetry.space_group_name_H-M   'P 1'
#
loop_
_entity.id
_entity.type
_entity.pdbx_description
1 polymer ?
#
loop_
_entity_poly.entity_id
_entity_poly.type
_entity_poly.pdbx_seq_one_letter_code
_entity_poly.pdbx_strand_id
1 'polypeptide(L)'
;MVSCFILDYMHLACLGVMKRLLSFWNGSYRKRHAQLSSCAIRLLSTKINEVKLYVPKEFNRKLRPMAELSYWKAAEFRMFLLYVGVAILKDKAIMSKQTYKHFIKFSISMRILVSPCPTDSDIDVSRKLLKEFCMDCPKYYQDGFMSYNVHSLIHLPDDCYLFGSLELINCFPFESYLGILKQCVHSGYKPFEQVGTHAYNQNENIVISMKKEVLSLPPGCDFK
;
A
#
# COMPACT_ATOMS: atom_id res chain seq x y z
N MET A 1 -11.66 -9.90 -19.77
CA MET A 1 -11.58 -9.89 -18.30
C MET A 1 -13.00 -9.81 -17.76
N VAL A 2 -13.26 -10.40 -16.60
CA VAL A 2 -14.59 -10.32 -15.96
C VAL A 2 -14.78 -8.88 -15.46
N SER A 3 -15.74 -8.15 -16.01
CA SER A 3 -16.00 -6.73 -15.71
C SER A 3 -16.67 -6.48 -14.35
N CYS A 4 -16.93 -7.54 -13.59
CA CYS A 4 -17.72 -7.46 -12.35
C CYS A 4 -16.87 -7.42 -11.07
N PHE A 5 -15.55 -7.59 -11.17
CA PHE A 5 -14.65 -7.64 -10.01
C PHE A 5 -13.53 -6.62 -10.15
N ILE A 6 -13.52 -5.64 -9.25
CA ILE A 6 -12.49 -4.60 -9.18
C ILE A 6 -11.19 -5.22 -8.64
N LEU A 7 -10.07 -4.94 -9.32
CA LEU A 7 -8.75 -5.31 -8.84
C LEU A 7 -8.27 -4.32 -7.78
N ASP A 8 -8.19 -4.79 -6.53
CA ASP A 8 -7.67 -3.96 -5.46
C ASP A 8 -6.14 -3.78 -5.56
N TYR A 9 -5.70 -2.53 -5.71
CA TYR A 9 -4.28 -2.21 -5.82
C TYR A 9 -3.50 -2.43 -4.52
N MET A 10 -4.14 -2.39 -3.34
CA MET A 10 -3.46 -2.67 -2.07
C MET A 10 -2.90 -4.09 -2.08
N HIS A 11 -3.71 -5.08 -2.46
CA HIS A 11 -3.26 -6.47 -2.59
C HIS A 11 -2.42 -6.69 -3.84
N LEU A 12 -2.83 -6.15 -4.98
CA LEU A 12 -2.20 -6.41 -6.26
C LEU A 12 -0.84 -5.72 -6.39
N ALA A 13 -0.80 -4.40 -6.21
CA ALA A 13 0.38 -3.59 -6.41
C ALA A 13 1.26 -3.52 -5.16
N CYS A 14 0.71 -3.20 -3.98
CA CYS A 14 1.52 -3.02 -2.77
C CYS A 14 1.99 -4.36 -2.18
N LEU A 15 1.07 -5.23 -1.79
CA LEU A 15 1.40 -6.53 -1.19
C LEU A 15 1.86 -7.58 -2.22
N GLY A 16 1.47 -7.41 -3.48
CA GLY A 16 1.85 -8.28 -4.58
C GLY A 16 3.17 -7.84 -5.22
N VAL A 17 3.11 -6.87 -6.13
CA VAL A 17 4.25 -6.54 -7.00
C VAL A 17 5.37 -5.79 -6.26
N MET A 18 5.06 -4.78 -5.44
CA MET A 18 6.08 -4.02 -4.71
C MET A 18 6.81 -4.89 -3.70
N LYS A 19 6.08 -5.69 -2.92
CA LYS A 19 6.68 -6.68 -2.00
C LYS A 19 7.59 -7.65 -2.77
N ARG A 20 7.13 -8.16 -3.90
CA ARG A 20 7.92 -9.06 -4.76
C ARG A 20 9.20 -8.40 -5.25
N LEU A 21 9.14 -7.17 -5.77
CA LEU A 21 10.32 -6.40 -6.20
C LEU A 21 11.35 -6.30 -5.07
N LEU A 22 10.92 -5.87 -3.88
CA LEU A 22 11.82 -5.74 -2.72
C LEU A 22 12.42 -7.09 -2.32
N SER A 23 11.64 -8.17 -2.35
CA SER A 23 12.13 -9.53 -2.04
C SER A 23 13.15 -10.02 -3.07
N PHE A 24 12.99 -9.69 -4.36
CA PHE A 24 14.00 -9.96 -5.39
C PHE A 24 15.29 -9.17 -5.14
N TRP A 25 15.17 -7.88 -4.84
CA TRP A 25 16.32 -7.02 -4.53
C TRP A 25 17.04 -7.45 -3.26
N ASN A 26 16.32 -7.90 -2.24
CA ASN A 26 16.87 -8.38 -0.97
C ASN A 26 17.46 -9.80 -1.06
N GLY A 27 17.35 -10.48 -2.21
CA GLY A 27 17.90 -11.82 -2.39
C GLY A 27 17.10 -12.94 -1.71
N SER A 28 15.82 -12.71 -1.43
CA SER A 28 14.93 -13.75 -0.86
C SER A 28 14.64 -14.88 -1.84
N TYR A 29 15.00 -14.73 -3.12
CA TYR A 29 14.84 -15.74 -4.16
C TYR A 29 16.19 -16.31 -4.58
N ARG A 30 16.23 -17.62 -4.86
CA ARG A 30 17.46 -18.39 -5.15
C ARG A 30 18.23 -17.90 -6.40
N LYS A 31 17.61 -17.15 -7.30
CA LYS A 31 18.24 -16.66 -8.55
C LYS A 31 18.70 -15.20 -8.39
N ARG A 32 19.99 -14.97 -8.62
CA ARG A 32 20.73 -13.75 -8.22
C ARG A 32 20.68 -12.57 -9.22
N HIS A 33 20.02 -12.68 -10.36
CA HIS A 33 20.19 -11.74 -11.47
C HIS A 33 19.74 -10.29 -11.21
N ALA A 34 18.93 -10.05 -10.17
CA ALA A 34 18.45 -8.72 -9.79
C ALA A 34 18.73 -8.37 -8.32
N GLN A 35 19.54 -9.19 -7.64
CA GLN A 35 19.83 -9.00 -6.22
C GLN A 35 20.76 -7.80 -6.04
N LEU A 36 20.44 -6.94 -5.07
CA LEU A 36 21.31 -5.85 -4.67
C LEU A 36 22.49 -6.41 -3.86
N SER A 37 23.65 -5.76 -3.98
CA SER A 37 24.80 -6.13 -3.15
C SER A 37 24.51 -5.91 -1.67
N SER A 38 25.17 -6.64 -0.77
CA SER A 38 25.00 -6.45 0.67
C SER A 38 25.32 -5.01 1.12
N CYS A 39 26.27 -4.35 0.44
CA CYS A 39 26.58 -2.94 0.68
C CYS A 39 25.40 -2.03 0.27
N ALA A 40 24.81 -2.27 -0.91
CA ALA A 40 23.63 -1.54 -1.38
C ALA A 40 22.42 -1.73 -0.46
N ILE A 41 22.17 -2.95 0.04
CA ILE A 41 21.07 -3.24 0.99
C ILE A 41 21.29 -2.49 2.32
N ARG A 42 22.53 -2.47 2.82
CA ARG A 42 22.88 -1.72 4.04
C ARG A 42 22.67 -0.22 3.83
N LEU A 43 23.15 0.33 2.71
CA LEU A 43 22.95 1.73 2.37
C LEU A 43 21.46 2.09 2.23
N LEU A 44 20.68 1.26 1.55
CA LEU A 44 19.22 1.40 1.44
C LEU A 44 18.56 1.44 2.83
N SER A 45 18.97 0.55 3.73
CA SER A 45 18.45 0.51 5.10
C SER A 45 18.80 1.77 5.90
N THR A 46 20.04 2.28 5.77
CA THR A 46 20.46 3.54 6.39
C THR A 46 19.61 4.70 5.90
N LYS A 47 19.42 4.84 4.59
CA LYS A 47 18.60 5.91 4.01
C LYS A 47 17.13 5.81 4.40
N ILE A 48 16.57 4.60 4.49
CA ILE A 48 15.21 4.41 5.00
C ILE A 48 15.11 4.94 6.43
N ASN A 49 16.10 4.65 7.29
CA ASN A 49 16.12 5.15 8.66
C ASN A 49 16.25 6.67 8.75
N GLU A 50 17.04 7.30 7.89
CA GLU A 50 17.14 8.76 7.79
C GLU A 50 15.80 9.38 7.39
N VAL A 51 15.13 8.80 6.38
CA VAL A 51 13.82 9.30 5.89
C VAL A 51 12.74 9.22 6.97
N LYS A 52 12.79 8.24 7.89
CA LYS A 52 11.81 8.13 9.01
C LYS A 52 11.64 9.41 9.83
N LEU A 53 12.69 10.24 9.91
CA LEU A 53 12.69 11.49 10.66
C LEU A 53 11.85 12.57 9.97
N TYR A 54 11.67 12.46 8.66
CA TYR A 54 10.98 13.43 7.81
C TYR A 54 9.59 12.97 7.38
N VAL A 55 9.10 11.84 7.90
CA VAL A 55 7.76 11.33 7.59
C VAL A 55 6.71 12.14 8.35
N PRO A 56 5.77 12.82 7.65
CA PRO A 56 4.70 13.58 8.28
C PRO A 56 3.77 12.71 9.13
N LYS A 57 3.04 13.33 10.06
CA LYS A 57 2.14 12.61 10.99
C LYS A 57 0.93 11.98 10.29
N GLU A 58 0.59 12.49 9.11
CA GLU A 58 -0.49 12.03 8.23
C GLU A 58 -0.24 10.61 7.73
N PHE A 59 1.02 10.16 7.71
CA PHE A 59 1.35 8.78 7.42
C PHE A 59 1.24 7.95 8.70
N ASN A 60 0.20 7.11 8.76
CA ASN A 60 -0.06 6.22 9.91
C ASN A 60 1.09 5.30 10.31
N ARG A 61 2.06 5.05 9.41
CA ARG A 61 3.19 4.15 9.67
C ARG A 61 4.48 4.67 9.05
N LYS A 62 5.58 4.49 9.79
CA LYS A 62 6.95 4.68 9.29
C LYS A 62 7.46 3.37 8.69
N LEU A 63 8.30 3.45 7.67
CA LEU A 63 8.91 2.28 7.02
C LEU A 63 9.82 1.54 7.99
N ARG A 64 9.65 0.24 8.19
CA ARG A 64 10.66 -0.57 8.90
C ARG A 64 11.95 -0.76 8.10
N PRO A 65 13.06 -1.18 8.73
CA PRO A 65 14.28 -1.51 8.00
C PRO A 65 14.07 -2.68 7.02
N MET A 66 14.95 -2.82 6.02
CA MET A 66 14.90 -3.92 5.04
C MET A 66 15.06 -5.31 5.67
N ALA A 67 15.71 -5.41 6.83
CA ALA A 67 15.83 -6.67 7.56
C ALA A 67 14.47 -7.25 8.01
N GLU A 68 13.48 -6.39 8.19
CA GLU A 68 12.12 -6.75 8.63
C GLU A 68 11.12 -6.80 7.46
N LEU A 69 11.60 -6.88 6.22
CA LEU A 69 10.75 -6.83 5.01
C LEU A 69 9.59 -7.82 5.03
N SER A 70 9.76 -9.00 5.64
CA SER A 70 8.72 -10.02 5.79
C SER A 70 7.51 -9.51 6.60
N TYR A 71 7.74 -8.60 7.54
CA TYR A 71 6.72 -8.07 8.43
C TYR A 71 6.06 -6.80 7.90
N TRP A 72 6.62 -6.15 6.88
CA TRP A 72 6.08 -4.93 6.27
C TRP A 72 4.61 -5.09 5.90
N LYS A 73 3.83 -4.04 6.14
CA LYS A 73 2.38 -3.99 5.90
C LYS A 73 2.12 -3.22 4.61
N ALA A 74 0.89 -3.32 4.09
CA ALA A 74 0.52 -2.70 2.82
C ALA A 74 0.82 -1.20 2.76
N ALA A 75 0.60 -0.47 3.87
CA ALA A 75 0.87 0.97 3.95
C ALA A 75 2.36 1.31 3.80
N GLU A 76 3.26 0.46 4.30
CA GLU A 76 4.71 0.65 4.14
C GLU A 76 5.13 0.38 2.69
N PHE A 77 4.62 -0.70 2.09
CA PHE A 77 4.86 -0.94 0.66
C PHE A 77 4.33 0.19 -0.22
N ARG A 78 3.15 0.73 0.10
CA ARG A 78 2.57 1.89 -0.59
C ARG A 78 3.46 3.13 -0.44
N MET A 79 3.90 3.43 0.77
CA MET A 79 4.77 4.57 1.05
C MET A 79 6.11 4.46 0.31
N PHE A 80 6.69 3.26 0.27
CA PHE A 80 7.90 3.00 -0.49
C PHE A 80 7.66 3.15 -2.00
N LEU A 81 6.61 2.53 -2.53
CA LEU A 81 6.25 2.55 -3.95
C LEU A 81 6.03 3.97 -4.47
N LEU A 82 5.24 4.76 -3.75
CA LEU A 82 4.82 6.08 -4.22
C LEU A 82 5.88 7.15 -3.93
N TYR A 83 6.53 7.12 -2.76
CA TYR A 83 7.33 8.25 -2.28
C TYR A 83 8.80 7.87 -2.06
N VAL A 84 9.07 7.02 -1.07
CA VAL A 84 10.43 6.85 -0.55
C VAL A 84 11.35 6.13 -1.55
N GLY A 85 10.84 5.11 -2.24
CA GLY A 85 11.58 4.37 -3.23
C GLY A 85 12.04 5.26 -4.39
N VAL A 86 11.22 6.22 -4.82
CA VAL A 86 11.56 7.18 -5.88
C VAL A 86 12.77 8.03 -5.47
N ALA A 87 12.78 8.52 -4.23
CA ALA A 87 13.88 9.35 -3.74
C ALA A 87 15.17 8.55 -3.50
N ILE A 88 15.07 7.42 -2.80
CA ILE A 88 16.24 6.66 -2.34
C ILE A 88 16.90 5.87 -3.46
N LEU A 89 16.11 5.19 -4.30
CA LEU A 89 16.63 4.28 -5.33
C LEU A 89 17.29 5.00 -6.52
N LYS A 90 17.18 6.33 -6.58
CA LYS A 90 17.89 7.16 -7.56
C LYS A 90 19.40 7.14 -7.36
N ASP A 91 19.86 6.82 -6.14
CA ASP A 91 21.28 6.67 -5.84
C ASP A 91 21.89 5.49 -6.59
N LYS A 92 22.89 5.80 -7.44
CA LYS A 92 23.60 4.81 -8.25
C LYS A 92 24.40 3.80 -7.41
N ALA A 93 24.73 4.14 -6.16
CA ALA A 93 25.36 3.21 -5.23
C ALA A 93 24.41 2.09 -4.76
N ILE A 94 23.09 2.32 -4.87
CA ILE A 94 22.08 1.33 -4.52
C ILE A 94 21.69 0.51 -5.73
N MET A 95 21.33 1.15 -6.86
CA MET A 95 20.78 0.45 -8.02
C MET A 95 21.22 1.08 -9.34
N SER A 96 21.31 0.25 -10.40
CA SER A 96 21.64 0.72 -11.74
C SER A 96 20.60 1.70 -12.29
N LYS A 97 21.02 2.62 -13.17
CA LYS A 97 20.12 3.57 -13.84
C LYS A 97 19.00 2.86 -14.61
N GLN A 98 19.29 1.68 -15.19
CA GLN A 98 18.31 0.93 -15.97
C GLN A 98 17.22 0.32 -15.08
N THR A 99 17.63 -0.34 -13.99
CA THR A 99 16.68 -0.94 -13.04
C THR A 99 15.88 0.15 -12.30
N TYR A 100 16.48 1.31 -12.02
CA TYR A 100 15.75 2.46 -11.50
C TYR A 100 14.70 2.97 -12.48
N LYS A 101 15.04 3.15 -13.76
CA LYS A 101 14.05 3.52 -14.79
C LYS A 101 12.90 2.52 -14.87
N HIS A 102 13.20 1.23 -14.77
CA HIS A 102 12.19 0.18 -14.74
C HIS A 102 11.24 0.33 -13.54
N PHE A 103 11.77 0.50 -12.32
CA PHE A 103 10.97 0.78 -11.13
C PHE A 103 10.13 2.06 -11.26
N ILE A 104 10.68 3.11 -11.87
CA ILE A 104 9.98 4.38 -12.04
C ILE A 104 8.77 4.27 -12.98
N LYS A 105 8.79 3.39 -14.00
CA LYS A 105 7.58 3.11 -14.79
C LYS A 105 6.43 2.65 -13.88
N PHE A 106 6.70 1.69 -12.99
CA PHE A 106 5.70 1.19 -12.04
C PHE A 106 5.27 2.26 -11.03
N SER A 107 6.22 2.98 -10.43
CA SER A 107 5.91 4.01 -9.43
C SER A 107 5.08 5.16 -10.00
N ILE A 108 5.43 5.69 -11.18
CA ILE A 108 4.69 6.76 -11.85
C ILE A 108 3.28 6.28 -12.22
N SER A 109 3.16 5.08 -12.78
CA SER A 109 1.86 4.50 -13.13
C SER A 109 0.93 4.44 -11.92
N MET A 110 1.44 3.94 -10.79
CA MET A 110 0.65 3.84 -9.56
C MET A 110 0.33 5.22 -8.97
N ARG A 111 1.27 6.17 -9.03
CA ARG A 111 1.02 7.55 -8.59
C ARG A 111 -0.09 8.21 -9.38
N ILE A 112 -0.11 8.02 -10.71
CA ILE A 112 -1.16 8.53 -11.58
C ILE A 112 -2.51 7.92 -11.17
N LEU A 113 -2.60 6.59 -11.10
CA LEU A 113 -3.88 5.92 -10.86
C LEU A 113 -4.44 6.14 -9.44
N VAL A 114 -3.58 6.46 -8.48
CA VAL A 114 -3.96 6.77 -7.09
C VAL A 114 -4.21 8.28 -6.88
N SER A 115 -3.90 9.13 -7.87
CA SER A 115 -4.22 10.56 -7.77
C SER A 115 -5.72 10.77 -7.60
N PRO A 116 -6.17 11.85 -6.91
CA PRO A 116 -7.60 12.07 -6.64
C PRO A 116 -8.48 12.14 -7.89
N CYS A 117 -7.97 12.79 -8.95
CA CYS A 117 -8.70 12.98 -10.21
C CYS A 117 -7.76 12.74 -11.41
N PRO A 118 -7.45 11.48 -11.77
CA PRO A 118 -6.66 11.20 -12.95
C PRO A 118 -7.48 11.49 -14.22
N THR A 119 -6.89 12.16 -15.20
CA THR A 119 -7.53 12.37 -16.50
C THR A 119 -7.42 11.12 -17.36
N ASP A 120 -8.28 10.99 -18.38
CA ASP A 120 -8.20 9.88 -19.35
C ASP A 120 -6.80 9.77 -19.99
N SER A 121 -6.19 10.92 -20.31
CA SER A 121 -4.82 10.97 -20.82
C SER A 121 -3.79 10.47 -19.81
N ASP A 122 -3.96 10.77 -18.52
CA ASP A 122 -3.06 10.26 -17.48
C ASP A 122 -3.20 8.74 -17.35
N ILE A 123 -4.45 8.23 -17.38
CA ILE A 123 -4.75 6.80 -17.33
C ILE A 123 -4.11 6.08 -18.53
N ASP A 124 -4.17 6.66 -19.73
CA ASP A 124 -3.50 6.11 -20.93
C ASP A 124 -1.98 6.07 -20.80
N VAL A 125 -1.37 7.12 -20.22
CA VAL A 125 0.06 7.13 -19.91
C VAL A 125 0.40 6.00 -18.94
N SER A 126 -0.37 5.84 -17.86
CA SER A 126 -0.20 4.75 -16.90
C SER A 126 -0.35 3.37 -17.56
N ARG A 127 -1.35 3.20 -18.43
CA ARG A 127 -1.57 1.96 -19.19
C ARG A 127 -0.36 1.60 -20.06
N LYS A 128 0.23 2.57 -20.75
CA LYS A 128 1.45 2.34 -21.53
C LYS A 128 2.63 1.95 -20.63
N LEU A 129 2.85 2.69 -19.56
CA LEU A 129 3.97 2.44 -18.63
C LEU A 129 3.87 1.07 -17.95
N LEU A 130 2.67 0.62 -17.55
CA LEU A 130 2.46 -0.70 -16.96
C LEU A 130 2.66 -1.82 -17.96
N LYS A 131 2.17 -1.68 -19.20
CA LYS A 131 2.44 -2.66 -20.26
C LYS A 131 3.94 -2.82 -20.49
N GLU A 132 4.66 -1.71 -20.62
CA GLU A 132 6.12 -1.74 -20.77
C GLU A 132 6.81 -2.36 -19.56
N PHE A 133 6.41 -1.99 -18.34
CA PHE A 133 6.95 -2.59 -17.10
C PHE A 133 6.75 -4.10 -17.08
N CYS A 134 5.55 -4.59 -17.36
CA CYS A 134 5.25 -6.03 -17.35
C CYS A 134 6.01 -6.78 -18.46
N MET A 135 6.17 -6.19 -19.64
CA MET A 135 6.97 -6.76 -20.74
C MET A 135 8.47 -6.82 -20.40
N ASP A 136 8.99 -5.81 -19.69
CA ASP A 136 10.40 -5.72 -19.32
C ASP A 136 10.75 -6.62 -18.11
N CYS A 137 9.76 -7.06 -17.32
CA CYS A 137 9.97 -7.84 -16.10
C CYS A 137 10.84 -9.11 -16.29
N PRO A 138 10.62 -9.97 -17.30
CA PRO A 138 11.46 -11.15 -17.52
C PRO A 138 12.93 -10.79 -17.78
N LYS A 139 13.20 -9.68 -18.45
CA LYS A 139 14.58 -9.21 -18.70
C LYS A 139 15.30 -8.81 -17.42
N TYR A 140 14.61 -8.16 -16.49
CA TYR A 140 15.22 -7.69 -15.23
C TYR A 140 15.25 -8.76 -14.14
N TYR A 141 14.22 -9.60 -14.05
CA TYR A 141 13.98 -10.47 -12.90
C TYR A 141 13.81 -11.96 -13.25
N GLN A 142 13.94 -12.30 -14.54
CA GLN A 142 13.70 -13.63 -15.13
C GLN A 142 12.22 -14.06 -15.13
N ASP A 143 11.91 -15.11 -15.88
CA ASP A 143 10.53 -15.60 -16.08
C ASP A 143 9.83 -15.94 -14.76
N GLY A 144 10.60 -16.39 -13.77
CA GLY A 144 10.09 -16.66 -12.43
C GLY A 144 9.50 -15.44 -11.72
N PHE A 145 9.70 -14.22 -12.21
CA PHE A 145 9.07 -13.02 -11.67
C PHE A 145 7.61 -12.86 -12.09
N MET A 146 7.23 -13.33 -13.29
CA MET A 146 5.88 -13.18 -13.82
C MET A 146 4.88 -13.99 -12.99
N SER A 147 4.11 -13.30 -12.17
CA SER A 147 2.99 -13.87 -11.43
C SER A 147 1.67 -13.31 -11.95
N TYR A 148 0.56 -13.92 -11.52
CA TYR A 148 -0.77 -13.37 -11.75
C TYR A 148 -0.84 -11.88 -11.38
N ASN A 149 -0.29 -11.52 -10.21
CA ASN A 149 -0.31 -10.12 -9.76
C ASN A 149 0.46 -9.18 -10.69
N VAL A 150 1.57 -9.64 -11.27
CA VAL A 150 2.35 -8.83 -12.24
C VAL A 150 1.56 -8.65 -13.52
N HIS A 151 0.93 -9.71 -14.04
CA HIS A 151 0.12 -9.61 -15.24
C HIS A 151 -1.08 -8.69 -15.04
N SER A 152 -1.82 -8.84 -13.95
CA SER A 152 -3.04 -8.06 -13.70
C SER A 152 -2.80 -6.57 -13.46
N LEU A 153 -1.55 -6.11 -13.29
CA LEU A 153 -1.25 -4.67 -13.22
C LEU A 153 -1.74 -3.93 -14.47
N ILE A 154 -1.65 -4.55 -15.66
CA ILE A 154 -2.02 -3.90 -16.93
C ILE A 154 -3.51 -3.55 -17.01
N HIS A 155 -4.31 -4.05 -16.06
CA HIS A 155 -5.76 -3.91 -15.97
C HIS A 155 -6.20 -2.87 -14.95
N LEU A 156 -5.34 -2.45 -14.02
CA LEU A 156 -5.63 -1.36 -13.08
C LEU A 156 -6.04 -0.04 -13.76
N PRO A 157 -5.48 0.35 -14.93
CA PRO A 157 -5.96 1.52 -15.66
C PRO A 157 -7.42 1.39 -16.13
N ASP A 158 -7.88 0.17 -16.43
CA ASP A 158 -9.25 -0.07 -16.88
C ASP A 158 -10.23 0.10 -15.71
N ASP A 159 -9.88 -0.42 -14.52
CA ASP A 159 -10.64 -0.19 -13.30
C ASP A 159 -10.65 1.29 -12.91
N CYS A 160 -9.53 1.98 -13.07
CA CYS A 160 -9.45 3.40 -12.76
C CYS A 160 -10.32 4.25 -13.70
N TYR A 161 -10.37 3.86 -14.98
CA TYR A 161 -11.23 4.50 -15.98
C TYR A 161 -12.73 4.30 -15.66
N LEU A 162 -13.12 3.10 -15.20
CA LEU A 162 -14.52 2.76 -14.94
C LEU A 162 -15.04 3.26 -13.57
N PHE A 163 -14.20 3.19 -12.53
CA PHE A 163 -14.62 3.41 -11.14
C PHE A 163 -13.95 4.64 -10.49
N GLY A 164 -13.09 5.35 -11.23
CA GLY A 164 -12.34 6.50 -10.73
C GLY A 164 -11.03 6.12 -10.05
N SER A 165 -10.48 7.04 -9.26
CA SER A 165 -9.18 6.85 -8.61
C SER A 165 -9.09 5.52 -7.84
N LEU A 166 -7.94 4.83 -7.96
CA LEU A 166 -7.64 3.66 -7.14
C LEU A 166 -7.67 3.98 -5.64
N GLU A 167 -7.53 5.25 -5.26
CA GLU A 167 -7.66 5.67 -3.87
C GLU A 167 -9.07 5.52 -3.31
N LEU A 168 -10.10 5.57 -4.17
CA LEU A 168 -11.50 5.45 -3.76
C LEU A 168 -11.96 3.99 -3.66
N ILE A 169 -11.33 3.10 -4.43
CA ILE A 169 -11.77 1.71 -4.61
C ILE A 169 -10.86 0.67 -3.97
N ASN A 170 -10.01 1.07 -3.02
CA ASN A 170 -9.04 0.15 -2.39
C ASN A 170 -9.52 -0.49 -1.09
N CYS A 171 -8.84 -1.56 -0.71
CA CYS A 171 -9.15 -2.36 0.47
C CYS A 171 -8.53 -1.86 1.79
N PHE A 172 -7.84 -0.70 1.83
CA PHE A 172 -7.21 -0.22 3.09
C PHE A 172 -8.23 0.04 4.22
N PRO A 173 -9.37 0.73 3.98
CA PRO A 173 -10.39 0.93 5.01
C PRO A 173 -11.02 -0.40 5.45
N PHE A 174 -11.25 -1.29 4.49
CA PHE A 174 -11.87 -2.59 4.73
C PHE A 174 -10.99 -3.49 5.62
N GLU A 175 -9.68 -3.61 5.34
CA GLU A 175 -8.79 -4.40 6.19
C GLU A 175 -8.60 -3.77 7.58
N SER A 176 -8.60 -2.44 7.67
CA SER A 176 -8.56 -1.76 8.97
C SER A 176 -9.79 -2.09 9.80
N TYR A 177 -10.98 -2.03 9.19
CA TYR A 177 -12.24 -2.38 9.84
C TYR A 177 -12.35 -3.86 10.19
N LEU A 178 -11.92 -4.76 9.29
CA LEU A 178 -11.89 -6.20 9.56
C LEU A 178 -10.95 -6.53 10.73
N GLY A 179 -9.86 -5.78 10.91
CA GLY A 179 -9.00 -5.87 12.07
C GLY A 179 -9.74 -5.60 13.39
N ILE A 180 -10.63 -4.60 13.41
CA ILE A 180 -11.49 -4.29 14.56
C ILE A 180 -12.46 -5.45 14.81
N LEU A 181 -13.16 -5.92 13.77
CA LEU A 181 -14.11 -7.03 13.88
C LEU A 181 -13.45 -8.30 14.44
N LYS A 182 -12.22 -8.61 14.00
CA LYS A 182 -11.46 -9.77 14.52
C LYS A 182 -11.15 -9.65 16.01
N GLN A 183 -10.93 -8.45 16.53
CA GLN A 183 -10.71 -8.24 17.97
C GLN A 183 -11.99 -8.44 18.79
N CYS A 184 -13.16 -8.24 18.19
CA CYS A 184 -14.44 -8.52 18.85
C CYS A 184 -14.70 -10.03 19.01
N VAL A 185 -14.07 -10.87 18.18
CA VAL A 185 -14.25 -12.33 18.18
C VAL A 185 -13.14 -13.00 18.97
N HIS A 186 -13.46 -13.43 20.20
CA HIS A 186 -12.53 -14.06 21.13
C HIS A 186 -12.54 -15.59 21.01
N SER A 187 -13.63 -16.16 20.49
CA SER A 187 -13.78 -17.60 20.27
C SER A 187 -14.68 -17.91 19.08
N GLY A 188 -14.63 -19.15 18.59
CA GLY A 188 -15.54 -19.63 17.54
C GLY A 188 -17.00 -19.80 18.00
N TYR A 189 -17.29 -19.64 19.30
CA TYR A 189 -18.65 -19.80 19.83
C TYR A 189 -19.48 -18.54 19.62
N LYS A 190 -20.46 -18.59 18.71
CA LYS A 190 -21.36 -17.47 18.40
C LYS A 190 -20.65 -16.14 18.05
N PRO A 191 -19.78 -16.12 17.02
CA PRO A 191 -18.99 -14.94 16.66
C PRO A 191 -19.85 -13.72 16.31
N PHE A 192 -21.03 -13.92 15.71
CA PHE A 192 -21.94 -12.82 15.38
C PHE A 192 -22.50 -12.13 16.64
N GLU A 193 -22.88 -12.91 17.66
CA GLU A 193 -23.37 -12.38 18.94
C GLU A 193 -22.26 -11.61 19.67
N GLN A 194 -21.01 -12.10 19.61
CA GLN A 194 -19.84 -11.41 20.16
C GLN A 194 -19.62 -10.03 19.51
N VAL A 195 -19.68 -9.96 18.18
CA VAL A 195 -19.55 -8.69 17.43
C VAL A 195 -20.73 -7.76 17.76
N GLY A 196 -21.96 -8.28 17.75
CA GLY A 196 -23.17 -7.49 18.04
C GLY A 196 -23.15 -6.89 19.45
N THR A 197 -22.74 -7.69 20.45
CA THR A 197 -22.59 -7.23 21.84
C THR A 197 -21.54 -6.13 21.96
N HIS A 198 -20.40 -6.29 21.29
CA HIS A 198 -19.36 -5.27 21.29
C HIS A 198 -19.83 -3.95 20.65
N ALA A 199 -20.52 -4.02 19.51
CA ALA A 199 -21.08 -2.84 18.84
C ALA A 199 -22.13 -2.12 19.71
N TYR A 200 -23.02 -2.88 20.37
CA TYR A 200 -24.00 -2.35 21.31
C TYR A 200 -23.32 -1.59 22.46
N ASN A 201 -22.33 -2.23 23.10
CA ASN A 201 -21.59 -1.63 24.21
C ASN A 201 -20.80 -0.38 23.81
N GLN A 202 -20.22 -0.33 22.60
CA GLN A 202 -19.55 0.89 22.12
C GLN A 202 -20.54 2.05 21.93
N ASN A 203 -21.71 1.78 21.34
CA ASN A 203 -22.73 2.80 21.15
C ASN A 203 -23.27 3.34 22.47
N GLU A 204 -23.49 2.48 23.48
CA GLU A 204 -23.89 2.94 24.81
C GLU A 204 -22.82 3.82 25.48
N ASN A 205 -21.54 3.45 25.37
CA ASN A 205 -20.46 4.25 25.93
C ASN A 205 -20.33 5.63 25.27
N ILE A 206 -20.56 5.75 23.96
CA ILE A 206 -20.61 7.04 23.26
C ILE A 206 -21.77 7.89 23.80
N VAL A 207 -22.96 7.32 23.92
CA VAL A 207 -24.14 8.02 24.46
C VAL A 207 -23.91 8.47 25.91
N ILE A 208 -23.27 7.65 26.73
CA ILE A 208 -22.92 7.99 28.12
C ILE A 208 -21.87 9.10 28.17
N SER A 209 -20.86 9.06 27.30
CA SER A 209 -19.81 10.09 27.20
C SER A 209 -20.40 11.45 26.80
N MET A 210 -21.27 11.46 25.77
CA MET A 210 -21.97 12.67 25.33
C MET A 210 -22.84 13.26 26.45
N LYS A 211 -23.54 12.42 27.21
CA LYS A 211 -24.34 12.88 28.37
C LYS A 211 -23.46 13.50 29.46
N LYS A 212 -22.29 12.94 29.75
CA LYS A 212 -21.35 13.50 30.74
C LYS A 212 -20.76 14.83 30.31
N GLU A 213 -20.43 15.00 29.03
CA GLU A 213 -19.97 16.28 28.49
C GLU A 213 -21.06 17.37 28.59
N VAL A 214 -22.30 17.03 28.23
CA VAL A 214 -23.45 17.94 28.37
C VAL A 214 -23.72 18.31 29.83
N LEU A 215 -23.56 17.37 30.77
CA LEU A 215 -23.73 17.61 32.21
C LEU A 215 -22.56 18.37 32.86
N SER A 216 -21.42 18.49 32.17
CA SER A 216 -20.23 19.21 32.65
C SER A 216 -20.15 20.67 32.19
N LEU A 217 -21.07 21.10 31.32
CA LEU A 217 -21.19 22.50 30.91
C LEU A 217 -21.83 23.32 32.04
N PRO A 218 -21.29 24.52 32.37
CA PRO A 218 -21.88 25.37 33.38
C PRO A 218 -23.31 25.77 32.98
N PRO A 219 -24.26 25.84 33.94
CA PRO A 219 -25.65 26.18 33.64
C PRO A 219 -25.72 27.61 33.08
N GLY A 220 -26.02 27.76 31.78
CA GLY A 220 -26.30 29.05 31.15
C GLY A 220 -25.65 29.36 29.80
N CYS A 221 -24.93 28.44 29.16
CA CYS A 221 -24.54 28.61 27.74
C CYS A 221 -25.53 27.89 26.82
N ASP A 222 -26.62 28.58 26.49
CA ASP A 222 -27.49 28.18 25.39
C ASP A 222 -26.73 28.34 24.07
N PHE A 223 -26.62 27.25 23.30
CA PHE A 223 -26.17 27.30 21.91
C PHE A 223 -27.20 28.09 21.09
N LYS A 224 -26.76 29.19 20.47
CA LYS A 224 -27.46 29.78 19.31
C LYS A 224 -27.15 28.96 18.06
#